data_AF-A0A137NQ97-F1
#
_entry.id   AF-A0A137NQ97-F1
#
_cell.length_a   1.000
_cell.length_b   1.000
_cell.length_c   1.000
_cell.angle_alpha   90.00
_cell.angle_beta   90.00
_cell.angle_gamma   90.00
#
_symmetry.space_group_name_H-M   'P 1'
#
loop_
_entity.id
_entity.type
_entity.pdbx_description
1 polymer ?
#
loop_
_entity_poly.entity_id
_entity_poly.type
_entity_poly.pdbx_seq_one_letter_code
_entity_poly.pdbx_strand_id
1 'polypeptide(L)'
;MSLPCITIFTIGAIRNDSIPSNSYIMCMPFLKPGEASSIVNIAISLCFLIPCWITTYCYFAIGWTANKKLNSMRAEADNSNDEILVQVIKKEKRKLVIQLIFVFCLYNLAFMTSYITFILKFAIGYKRSPVVEAFSYTITHLSFAVNSLVTISFQPEVSAEFQVMYVKYQAKFKSLVRRIFRQI
;
A
#
# COMPACT_ATOMS: atom_id res chain seq x y z
N MET A 1 2.10 -7.38 -8.19
CA MET A 1 2.06 -8.66 -7.45
C MET A 1 3.48 -9.17 -7.34
N SER A 2 3.91 -9.61 -6.15
CA SER A 2 5.22 -10.25 -5.99
C SER A 2 5.25 -11.59 -6.74
N LEU A 3 6.44 -12.00 -7.18
CA LEU A 3 6.69 -13.30 -7.85
C LEU A 3 5.97 -14.49 -7.18
N PRO A 4 5.99 -14.63 -5.84
CA PRO A 4 5.33 -15.76 -5.16
C PRO A 4 3.83 -15.85 -5.41
N CYS A 5 3.13 -14.71 -5.47
CA CYS A 5 1.68 -14.71 -5.70
C CYS A 5 1.36 -15.19 -7.13
N ILE A 6 2.09 -14.69 -8.14
CA ILE A 6 1.87 -15.10 -9.53
C ILE A 6 2.11 -16.62 -9.66
N THR A 7 3.19 -17.13 -9.08
CA THR A 7 3.50 -18.57 -9.11
C THR A 7 2.37 -19.40 -8.50
N ILE A 8 1.83 -19.02 -7.33
CA ILE A 8 0.74 -19.74 -6.68
C ILE A 8 -0.53 -19.76 -7.55
N PHE A 9 -0.91 -18.62 -8.13
CA PHE A 9 -2.08 -18.55 -9.02
C PHE A 9 -1.88 -19.35 -10.32
N THR A 10 -0.69 -19.29 -10.92
CA THR A 10 -0.37 -20.05 -12.12
C THR A 10 -0.37 -21.55 -11.87
N ILE A 11 0.17 -22.02 -10.73
CA ILE A 11 0.13 -23.45 -10.37
C ILE A 11 -1.33 -23.90 -10.20
N GLY A 12 -2.16 -23.12 -9.51
CA GLY A 12 -3.58 -23.44 -9.36
C GLY A 12 -4.32 -23.51 -10.70
N ALA A 13 -4.01 -22.61 -11.63
CA ALA A 13 -4.54 -22.64 -13.00
C ALA A 13 -4.09 -23.87 -13.79
N ILE A 14 -2.78 -24.18 -13.78
CA ILE A 14 -2.22 -25.36 -14.47
C ILE A 14 -2.83 -26.66 -13.93
N ARG A 15 -3.08 -26.74 -12.61
CA ARG A 15 -3.66 -27.92 -11.97
C ARG A 15 -5.19 -27.98 -12.06
N ASN A 16 -5.85 -27.01 -12.71
CA ASN A 16 -7.31 -26.87 -12.72
C ASN A 16 -7.93 -26.95 -11.30
N ASP A 17 -7.24 -26.35 -10.32
CA ASP A 17 -7.65 -26.36 -8.91
C ASP A 17 -8.19 -25.01 -8.42
N SER A 18 -8.46 -24.12 -9.38
CA SER A 18 -9.13 -22.85 -9.15
C SER A 18 -10.64 -23.08 -9.06
N ILE A 19 -11.23 -22.75 -7.90
CA ILE A 19 -12.68 -22.82 -7.66
C ILE A 19 -13.17 -21.41 -7.30
N PRO A 20 -14.42 -21.03 -7.62
CA PRO A 20 -15.03 -19.85 -7.03
C PRO A 20 -14.98 -19.92 -5.49
N SER A 21 -14.74 -18.77 -4.86
CA SER A 21 -14.91 -18.63 -3.43
C SER A 21 -16.37 -18.87 -3.02
N ASN A 22 -16.62 -19.03 -1.73
CA ASN A 22 -17.98 -19.25 -1.21
C ASN A 22 -18.96 -18.13 -1.59
N SER A 23 -18.47 -16.92 -1.87
CA SER A 23 -19.27 -15.78 -2.32
C SER A 23 -19.37 -15.65 -3.83
N TYR A 24 -18.65 -16.48 -4.60
CA TYR A 24 -18.55 -16.41 -6.06
C TYR A 24 -17.99 -15.07 -6.61
N ILE A 25 -17.40 -14.23 -5.76
CA ILE A 25 -16.84 -12.92 -6.15
C ILE A 25 -15.47 -13.07 -6.81
N MET A 26 -14.70 -14.09 -6.41
CA MET A 26 -13.36 -14.34 -6.94
C MET A 26 -13.07 -15.83 -7.04
N CYS A 27 -12.22 -16.20 -7.99
CA CYS A 27 -11.65 -17.54 -8.06
C CYS A 27 -10.36 -17.58 -7.26
N MET A 28 -10.22 -18.58 -6.38
CA MET A 28 -8.98 -18.83 -5.65
C MET A 28 -8.43 -20.22 -5.97
N PRO A 29 -7.10 -20.34 -6.15
CA PRO A 29 -6.47 -21.63 -6.26
C PRO A 29 -6.47 -22.33 -4.89
N PHE A 30 -6.40 -23.66 -4.87
CA PHE A 30 -6.25 -24.45 -3.64
C PHE A 30 -7.40 -24.25 -2.64
N LEU A 31 -8.65 -24.21 -3.11
CA LEU A 31 -9.84 -24.15 -2.25
C LEU A 31 -10.38 -25.53 -1.86
N LYS A 32 -9.99 -26.60 -2.57
CA LYS A 32 -10.46 -27.95 -2.27
C LYS A 32 -9.92 -28.42 -0.92
N PRO A 33 -10.73 -29.12 -0.11
CA PRO A 33 -10.23 -29.73 1.12
C PRO A 33 -9.15 -30.76 0.78
N GLY A 34 -7.95 -30.55 1.31
CA GLY A 34 -6.80 -31.44 1.11
C GLY A 34 -5.55 -30.89 1.81
N GLU A 35 -4.62 -31.77 2.18
CA GLU A 35 -3.41 -31.39 2.93
C GLU A 35 -2.58 -30.32 2.21
N ALA A 36 -2.40 -30.47 0.89
CA ALA A 36 -1.68 -29.50 0.07
C ALA A 36 -2.36 -28.12 0.05
N SER A 37 -3.69 -28.08 0.02
CA SER A 37 -4.44 -26.82 0.09
C SER A 37 -4.27 -26.13 1.44
N SER A 38 -4.31 -26.89 2.53
CA SER A 38 -4.07 -26.36 3.87
C SER A 38 -2.68 -25.74 4.00
N ILE A 39 -1.64 -26.44 3.54
CA ILE A 39 -0.25 -25.94 3.56
C ILE A 39 -0.13 -24.65 2.74
N VAL A 40 -0.70 -24.63 1.53
CA VAL A 40 -0.64 -23.45 0.66
C VAL A 40 -1.40 -22.26 1.26
N ASN A 41 -2.58 -22.47 1.86
CA ASN A 41 -3.34 -21.41 2.53
C ASN A 41 -2.58 -20.81 3.73
N ILE A 42 -1.88 -21.63 4.52
CA ILE A 42 -1.01 -21.15 5.60
C ILE A 42 0.15 -20.34 5.01
N ALA A 43 0.81 -20.85 3.97
CA ALA A 43 1.90 -20.15 3.31
C ALA A 43 1.46 -18.79 2.76
N ILE A 44 0.30 -18.72 2.09
CA ILE A 44 -0.30 -17.46 1.61
C ILE A 44 -0.53 -16.49 2.77
N SER A 45 -1.07 -16.97 3.89
CA SER A 45 -1.32 -16.13 5.06
C SER A 45 -0.04 -15.50 5.61
N LEU A 46 1.03 -16.29 5.71
CA LEU A 46 2.36 -15.81 6.10
C LEU A 46 2.97 -14.85 5.07
N CYS A 47 2.77 -15.11 3.77
CA CYS A 47 3.19 -14.21 2.69
C CYS A 47 2.49 -12.85 2.71
N PHE A 48 1.32 -12.72 3.35
CA PHE A 48 0.71 -11.42 3.60
C PHE A 48 1.16 -10.82 4.93
N LEU A 49 1.15 -11.62 6.01
CA LEU A 49 1.44 -11.15 7.36
C LEU A 49 2.89 -10.62 7.48
N ILE A 50 3.87 -11.40 7.05
CA ILE A 50 5.29 -11.08 7.26
C ILE A 50 5.68 -9.78 6.51
N PRO A 51 5.37 -9.60 5.21
CA PRO A 51 5.68 -8.35 4.53
C PRO A 51 4.98 -7.13 5.13
N CYS A 52 3.73 -7.25 5.61
CA CYS A 52 3.03 -6.11 6.23
C CYS A 52 3.79 -5.57 7.45
N TRP A 53 4.27 -6.47 8.32
CA TRP A 53 5.05 -6.09 9.50
C TRP A 53 6.45 -5.60 9.15
N ILE A 54 7.13 -6.26 8.21
CA ILE A 54 8.45 -5.80 7.73
C ILE A 54 8.34 -4.40 7.13
N THR A 55 7.37 -4.16 6.25
CA THR A 55 7.15 -2.85 5.63
C THR A 55 6.85 -1.80 6.68
N THR A 56 5.99 -2.11 7.65
CA THR A 56 5.68 -1.21 8.77
C THR A 56 6.95 -0.84 9.53
N TYR A 57 7.76 -1.82 9.93
CA TYR A 57 9.02 -1.59 10.61
C TYR A 57 9.98 -0.71 9.80
N CYS A 58 10.15 -1.01 8.51
CA CYS A 58 11.02 -0.23 7.62
C CYS A 58 10.59 1.24 7.54
N TYR A 59 9.30 1.51 7.36
CA TYR A 59 8.81 2.90 7.32
C TYR A 59 8.96 3.61 8.66
N PHE A 60 8.74 2.92 9.78
CA PHE A 60 9.00 3.49 11.11
C PHE A 60 10.49 3.82 11.31
N ALA A 61 11.41 2.95 10.87
CA ALA A 61 12.85 3.20 10.96
C ALA A 61 13.29 4.40 10.10
N ILE A 62 12.76 4.52 8.87
CA ILE A 62 12.99 5.68 8.01
C ILE A 62 12.42 6.94 8.67
N GLY A 63 11.19 6.88 9.18
CA GLY A 63 10.53 7.99 9.86
C GLY A 63 11.29 8.45 11.11
N TRP A 64 11.82 7.51 11.89
CA TRP A 64 12.68 7.80 13.05
C TRP A 64 13.94 8.57 12.64
N THR A 65 14.60 8.11 11.58
CA THR A 65 15.82 8.71 11.05
C THR A 65 15.54 10.12 10.51
N ALA A 66 14.47 10.30 9.74
CA ALA A 66 14.03 11.60 9.24
C ALA A 66 13.69 12.56 10.38
N ASN A 67 12.99 12.08 11.42
CA ASN A 67 12.67 12.89 12.60
C ASN A 67 13.93 13.33 13.36
N LYS A 68 14.94 12.45 13.49
CA LYS A 68 16.24 12.81 14.09
C LYS A 68 16.93 13.92 13.30
N LYS A 69 16.92 13.85 11.96
CA LYS A 69 17.48 14.91 11.11
C LYS A 69 16.71 16.22 11.24
N LEU A 70 15.38 16.18 11.27
CA LEU A 70 14.53 17.36 11.50
C LEU A 70 14.77 17.98 12.90
N ASN A 71 15.12 17.18 13.90
CA ASN A 71 15.51 17.70 15.22
C ASN A 71 16.86 18.45 15.16
N SER A 72 17.87 17.91 14.46
CA SER A 72 19.16 18.59 14.26
C SER A 72 18.98 19.94 13.55
N MET A 73 18.24 19.95 12.44
CA MET A 73 17.99 21.17 11.67
C MET A 73 17.20 22.21 12.48
N ARG A 74 16.34 21.77 13.40
CA ARG A 74 15.64 22.69 14.31
C ARG A 74 16.61 23.35 15.28
N ALA A 75 17.52 22.59 15.89
CA ALA A 75 18.51 23.14 16.80
C ALA A 75 19.44 24.14 16.09
N GLU A 76 19.83 23.85 14.85
CA GLU A 76 20.60 24.77 14.00
C GLU A 76 19.81 26.06 13.71
N ALA A 77 18.53 25.96 13.36
CA ALA A 77 17.66 27.11 13.10
C ALA A 77 17.40 27.99 14.34
N ASP A 78 17.23 27.35 15.51
CA ASP A 78 17.06 28.04 16.79
C ASP A 78 18.35 28.81 17.14
N ASN A 79 19.54 28.25 16.86
CA ASN A 79 20.83 28.93 17.06
C ASN A 79 21.05 30.10 16.09
N SER A 80 20.49 30.04 14.88
CA SER A 80 20.60 31.12 13.88
C SER A 80 19.47 32.15 13.96
N ASN A 81 18.56 32.05 14.94
CA ASN A 81 17.35 32.89 15.07
C ASN A 81 16.48 32.96 13.80
N ASP A 82 16.43 31.87 13.01
CA ASP A 82 15.60 31.79 11.80
C ASP A 82 14.21 31.24 12.14
N GLU A 83 13.30 32.13 12.55
CA GLU A 83 11.93 31.77 12.91
C GLU A 83 11.14 31.14 11.75
N ILE A 84 11.42 31.54 10.51
CA ILE A 84 10.74 31.04 9.32
C ILE A 84 11.09 29.55 9.14
N LEU A 85 12.38 29.22 9.24
CA LEU A 85 12.87 27.85 9.11
C LEU A 85 12.29 26.94 10.21
N VAL A 86 12.18 27.43 11.46
CA VAL A 86 11.56 26.69 12.56
C VAL A 86 10.08 26.36 12.26
N GLN A 87 9.33 27.30 11.69
CA GLN A 87 7.93 27.07 11.30
C GLN A 87 7.81 26.04 10.17
N VAL A 88 8.70 26.08 9.18
CA VAL A 88 8.75 25.09 8.09
C VAL A 88 9.04 23.69 8.66
N ILE A 89 10.04 23.55 9.53
CA ILE A 89 10.40 22.27 10.15
C ILE A 89 9.24 21.68 10.97
N LYS A 90 8.49 22.52 11.70
CA LYS A 90 7.29 22.08 12.44
C LYS A 90 6.23 21.49 11.49
N LYS A 91 6.01 22.10 10.32
CA LYS A 91 5.07 21.60 9.31
C LYS A 91 5.54 20.27 8.72
N GLU A 92 6.83 20.14 8.41
CA GLU A 92 7.40 18.90 7.86
C GLU A 92 7.33 17.74 8.87
N LYS A 93 7.57 17.99 10.16
CA LYS A 93 7.38 16.97 11.21
C LYS A 93 5.94 16.47 11.29
N ARG A 94 4.96 17.38 11.23
CA ARG A 94 3.54 16.99 11.23
C ARG A 94 3.19 16.16 10.00
N LYS A 95 3.70 16.56 8.82
CA LYS A 95 3.52 15.81 7.57
C LYS A 95 4.09 14.40 7.68
N LEU A 96 5.30 14.25 8.23
CA LEU A 96 5.94 12.96 8.46
C LEU A 96 5.10 12.04 9.37
N VAL A 97 4.57 12.56 10.48
CA VAL A 97 3.70 11.80 11.39
C VAL A 97 2.43 11.32 10.69
N ILE A 98 1.76 12.21 9.95
CA ILE A 98 0.55 11.85 9.19
C ILE A 98 0.87 10.76 8.17
N GLN A 99 2.01 10.85 7.47
CA GLN A 99 2.42 9.86 6.49
C GLN A 99 2.71 8.49 7.13
N LEU A 100 3.35 8.45 8.30
CA LEU A 100 3.60 7.19 9.02
C LEU A 100 2.30 6.53 9.50
N ILE A 101 1.36 7.32 10.03
CA ILE A 101 0.02 6.83 10.41
C ILE A 101 -0.69 6.27 9.17
N PHE A 102 -0.63 6.98 8.05
CA PHE A 102 -1.24 6.54 6.81
C PHE A 102 -0.66 5.21 6.31
N VAL A 103 0.66 5.06 6.29
CA VAL A 103 1.34 3.79 5.96
C VAL A 103 0.92 2.67 6.90
N PHE A 104 0.90 2.94 8.21
CA PHE A 104 0.48 1.95 9.20
C PHE A 104 -0.95 1.47 8.93
N CYS A 105 -1.89 2.39 8.72
CA CYS A 105 -3.27 2.07 8.38
C CYS A 105 -3.37 1.31 7.06
N LEU A 106 -2.64 1.72 6.03
CA LEU A 106 -2.66 1.10 4.73
C LEU A 106 -2.17 -0.35 4.77
N TYR A 107 -1.04 -0.63 5.41
CA TYR A 107 -0.47 -1.98 5.41
C TYR A 107 -1.06 -2.88 6.49
N ASN A 108 -1.38 -2.34 7.67
CA ASN A 108 -1.93 -3.17 8.74
C ASN A 108 -3.43 -3.30 8.59
N LEU A 109 -4.21 -2.21 8.50
CA LEU A 109 -5.67 -2.31 8.49
C LEU A 109 -6.22 -2.87 7.17
N ALA A 110 -5.64 -2.52 6.02
CA ALA A 110 -6.13 -3.04 4.73
C ALA A 110 -5.91 -4.54 4.60
N PHE A 111 -4.72 -5.04 4.99
CA PHE A 111 -4.38 -6.45 4.86
C PHE A 111 -4.82 -7.30 6.06
N MET A 112 -5.11 -6.69 7.21
CA MET A 112 -5.59 -7.38 8.42
C MET A 112 -6.83 -8.22 8.15
N THR A 113 -7.83 -7.65 7.47
CA THR A 113 -9.04 -8.39 7.14
C THR A 113 -8.74 -9.62 6.27
N SER A 114 -7.73 -9.54 5.40
CA SER A 114 -7.27 -10.67 4.59
C SER A 114 -6.66 -11.77 5.45
N TYR A 115 -5.53 -11.54 6.12
CA TYR A 115 -4.84 -12.61 6.84
C TYR A 115 -5.61 -13.12 8.06
N ILE A 116 -6.35 -12.28 8.80
CA ILE A 116 -7.15 -12.74 9.95
C ILE A 116 -8.20 -13.74 9.50
N THR A 117 -8.93 -13.45 8.42
CA THR A 117 -9.98 -14.39 7.97
C THR A 117 -9.41 -15.69 7.41
N PHE A 118 -8.20 -15.67 6.84
CA PHE A 118 -7.51 -16.92 6.47
C PHE A 118 -7.14 -17.74 7.71
N ILE A 119 -6.62 -17.10 8.76
CA ILE A 119 -6.34 -17.74 10.04
C ILE A 119 -7.61 -18.29 10.67
N LEU A 120 -8.70 -17.52 10.72
CA LEU A 120 -9.99 -17.97 11.24
C LEU A 120 -10.59 -19.12 10.43
N LYS A 121 -10.45 -19.09 9.10
CA LYS A 121 -10.87 -20.20 8.24
C LYS A 121 -10.14 -21.48 8.60
N PHE A 122 -8.84 -21.39 8.89
CA PHE A 122 -8.03 -22.53 9.32
C PHE A 122 -8.37 -22.99 10.75
N ALA A 123 -8.48 -22.07 11.70
CA ALA A 123 -8.63 -22.37 13.12
C ALA A 123 -10.02 -22.94 13.47
N ILE A 124 -11.08 -22.37 12.88
CA ILE A 124 -12.48 -22.69 13.26
C ILE A 124 -13.40 -22.94 12.06
N GLY A 125 -12.86 -23.04 10.83
CA GLY A 125 -13.68 -23.22 9.64
C GLY A 125 -14.52 -22.00 9.26
N TYR A 126 -14.09 -20.79 9.67
CA TYR A 126 -14.81 -19.55 9.40
C TYR A 126 -15.11 -19.37 7.90
N LYS A 127 -16.38 -19.14 7.58
CA LYS A 127 -16.85 -18.82 6.23
C LYS A 127 -17.01 -17.32 6.11
N ARG A 128 -16.14 -16.70 5.31
CA ARG A 128 -16.19 -15.26 5.02
C ARG A 128 -17.49 -14.92 4.29
N SER A 129 -18.17 -13.85 4.73
CA SER A 129 -19.36 -13.34 4.05
C SER A 129 -19.00 -12.62 2.74
N PRO A 130 -19.92 -12.55 1.76
CA PRO A 130 -19.68 -11.83 0.50
C PRO A 130 -19.27 -10.37 0.69
N VAL A 131 -19.86 -9.68 1.67
CA VAL A 131 -19.54 -8.27 1.97
C VAL A 131 -18.10 -8.12 2.47
N VAL A 132 -17.66 -8.97 3.40
CA VAL A 132 -16.30 -8.93 3.93
C VAL A 132 -15.28 -9.29 2.84
N GLU A 133 -15.65 -10.19 1.93
CA GLU A 133 -14.80 -10.58 0.80
C GLU A 133 -14.62 -9.47 -0.21
N ALA A 134 -15.73 -8.84 -0.65
CA ALA A 134 -15.69 -7.67 -1.52
C ALA A 134 -14.84 -6.56 -0.90
N PHE A 135 -15.10 -6.23 0.38
CA PHE A 135 -14.36 -5.19 1.09
C PHE A 135 -12.86 -5.50 1.18
N SER A 136 -12.49 -6.72 1.57
CA SER A 136 -11.09 -7.15 1.66
C SER A 136 -10.39 -7.11 0.31
N TYR A 137 -11.08 -7.53 -0.75
CA TYR A 137 -10.55 -7.52 -2.11
C TYR A 137 -10.31 -6.09 -2.61
N THR A 138 -11.30 -5.21 -2.45
CA THR A 138 -11.22 -3.80 -2.85
C THR A 138 -10.13 -3.07 -2.08
N ILE A 139 -10.07 -3.20 -0.75
CA ILE A 139 -9.08 -2.49 0.06
C ILE A 139 -7.66 -2.97 -0.23
N THR A 140 -7.48 -4.27 -0.50
CA THR A 140 -6.20 -4.84 -0.93
C THR A 140 -5.76 -4.26 -2.27
N HIS A 141 -6.65 -4.18 -3.27
CA HIS A 141 -6.31 -3.59 -4.56
C HIS A 141 -6.05 -2.10 -4.49
N LEU A 142 -6.84 -1.38 -3.69
CA LEU A 142 -6.63 0.04 -3.45
C LEU A 142 -5.26 0.31 -2.83
N SER A 143 -4.81 -0.56 -1.91
CA SER A 143 -3.49 -0.42 -1.27
C SER A 143 -2.34 -0.42 -2.29
N PHE A 144 -2.44 -1.23 -3.35
CA PHE A 144 -1.42 -1.26 -4.41
C PHE A 144 -1.32 0.06 -5.17
N ALA A 145 -2.46 0.70 -5.45
CA ALA A 145 -2.47 2.01 -6.12
C ALA A 145 -1.90 3.11 -5.22
N VAL A 146 -2.19 3.04 -3.92
CA VAL A 146 -1.74 4.03 -2.93
C VAL A 146 -0.23 3.93 -2.67
N ASN A 147 0.38 2.76 -2.81
CA ASN A 147 1.84 2.59 -2.59
C ASN A 147 2.69 3.57 -3.41
N SER A 148 2.33 3.81 -4.67
CA SER A 148 3.05 4.79 -5.50
C SER A 148 2.91 6.21 -4.98
N LEU A 149 1.72 6.58 -4.47
CA LEU A 149 1.49 7.89 -3.85
C LEU A 149 2.30 8.07 -2.56
N VAL A 150 2.40 7.00 -1.76
CA VAL A 150 3.24 6.97 -0.56
C VAL A 150 4.70 7.22 -0.95
N THR A 151 5.23 6.49 -1.92
CA THR A 151 6.62 6.66 -2.38
C THR A 151 6.90 8.09 -2.85
N ILE A 152 6.05 8.66 -3.71
CA ILE A 152 6.18 10.04 -4.18
C ILE A 152 6.15 11.02 -3.00
N SER A 153 5.35 10.73 -1.97
CA SER A 153 5.22 11.61 -0.81
C SER A 153 6.42 11.54 0.16
N PHE A 154 7.12 10.41 0.22
CA PHE A 154 8.27 10.18 1.11
C PHE A 154 9.62 10.54 0.46
N GLN A 155 9.72 10.48 -0.87
CA GLN A 155 10.96 10.75 -1.59
C GLN A 155 10.90 12.15 -2.22
N PRO A 156 11.55 13.16 -1.62
CA PRO A 156 11.45 14.54 -2.10
C PRO A 156 11.97 14.70 -3.53
N GLU A 157 12.96 13.90 -3.95
CA GLU A 157 13.49 13.88 -5.31
C GLU A 157 12.40 13.45 -6.30
N VAL A 158 11.73 12.33 -6.00
CA VAL A 158 10.63 11.80 -6.83
C VAL A 158 9.43 12.74 -6.81
N SER A 159 9.14 13.37 -5.67
CA SER A 159 8.09 14.39 -5.57
C SER A 159 8.38 15.57 -6.51
N ALA A 160 9.62 16.05 -6.57
CA ALA A 160 9.99 17.16 -7.43
C ALA A 160 9.86 16.79 -8.91
N GLU A 161 10.34 15.61 -9.31
CA GLU A 161 10.19 15.08 -10.67
C GLU A 161 8.72 14.94 -11.07
N PHE A 162 7.88 14.41 -10.17
CA PHE A 162 6.46 14.25 -10.39
C PHE A 162 5.76 15.60 -10.60
N GLN A 163 6.10 16.64 -9.82
CA GLN A 163 5.54 17.98 -9.99
C GLN A 163 5.90 18.57 -11.37
N VAL A 164 7.16 18.41 -11.81
CA VAL A 164 7.58 18.85 -13.15
C VAL A 164 6.80 18.11 -14.24
N MET A 165 6.64 16.79 -14.11
CA MET A 165 5.85 15.98 -15.04
C MET A 165 4.39 16.42 -15.08
N TYR A 166 3.79 16.67 -13.92
CA TYR A 166 2.42 17.12 -13.78
C TYR A 166 2.17 18.47 -14.45
N VAL A 167 3.02 19.46 -14.22
CA VAL A 167 2.92 20.79 -14.87
C VAL A 167 3.05 20.66 -16.39
N LYS A 168 4.00 19.85 -16.88
CA LYS A 168 4.14 19.58 -18.33
C LYS A 168 2.88 18.92 -18.91
N TYR A 169 2.31 17.95 -18.21
CA TYR A 169 1.09 17.28 -18.63
C TYR A 169 -0.11 18.25 -18.67
N GLN A 170 -0.30 19.06 -17.63
CA GLN A 170 -1.34 20.09 -17.61
C GLN A 170 -1.20 21.09 -18.75
N ALA A 171 0.03 21.53 -19.05
CA ALA A 171 0.28 22.46 -20.15
C ALA A 171 -0.09 21.83 -21.52
N LYS A 172 0.30 20.56 -21.75
CA LYS A 172 -0.07 19.81 -22.96
C LYS A 172 -1.59 19.62 -23.07
N PHE A 173 -2.25 19.25 -21.97
CA PHE A 173 -3.70 19.07 -21.93
C PHE A 173 -4.44 20.38 -22.23
N LYS A 174 -4.06 21.49 -21.59
CA LYS A 174 -4.63 22.82 -21.87
C LYS A 174 -4.40 23.27 -23.32
N SER A 175 -3.24 22.92 -23.90
CA SER A 175 -2.95 23.19 -25.31
C SER A 175 -3.84 22.37 -26.25
N LEU A 176 -4.03 21.08 -25.94
CA LEU A 176 -4.89 20.17 -26.70
C LEU A 176 -6.36 20.62 -26.67
N VAL A 177 -6.88 20.95 -25.49
CA VAL A 177 -8.24 21.49 -25.33
C VAL A 177 -8.40 22.79 -26.13
N ARG A 178 -7.44 23.72 -26.06
CA ARG A 178 -7.48 24.96 -26.85
C ARG A 178 -7.45 24.74 -28.36
N ARG A 179 -6.76 23.70 -28.84
CA ARG A 179 -6.74 23.35 -30.27
C ARG A 179 -8.10 22.81 -30.74
N ILE A 180 -8.71 21.93 -29.95
CA ILE A 180 -10.03 21.36 -30.27
C ILE A 180 -11.09 22.47 -30.34
N PHE A 181 -11.14 23.36 -29.34
CA PHE A 181 -12.12 24.45 -29.28
C PHE A 181 -11.83 25.64 -30.22
N ARG A 182 -10.70 25.64 -30.95
CA ARG A 182 -10.43 26.63 -32.02
C ARG A 182 -10.87 26.15 -33.40
N GLN A 183 -11.13 24.85 -33.56
CA GLN A 183 -11.54 24.25 -34.83
C GLN A 183 -13.06 24.10 -34.95
N ILE A 184 -13.80 24.42 -33.87
CA ILE A 184 -15.25 24.56 -33.82
C ILE A 184 -15.54 26.07 -33.83
#